data_AF-A0A8C2E4K7-F1
#
_entry.id   AF-A0A8C2E4K7-F1
#
_cell.length_a   1.000
_cell.length_b   1.000
_cell.length_c   1.000
_cell.angle_alpha   90.00
_cell.angle_beta   90.00
_cell.angle_gamma   90.00
#
_symmetry.space_group_name_H-M   'P 1'
#
loop_
_entity.id
_entity.type
_entity.pdbx_description
1 polymer ?
#
loop_
_entity_poly.entity_id
_entity_poly.type
_entity_poly.pdbx_seq_one_letter_code
_entity_poly.pdbx_strand_id
1 'polypeptide(L)'
;VLRKCECFDQHCACVGLTEQHTATFTQKTILAKPFERAKLYAAGYGTRLQRDIENDPTGSFKHLGGIAKPLLPVGPCALITHWVQALTKTGCVDTVYVVTNDLYHEAFQQWAQEFPNVQIINDGTRRNEDRHGAVACLQLTVKSCAVDDHLLVIGGDTLFKEDFSLRKFTERFFEVQNKDKESNLVLSYQCKDEETSKYGILELDENLKVHCMKEKPLLSETSSRNACPCFYLFSRTSLPLLDIFLNEKKNAPIEERDAPGTFLSWLILRRSVYVHRISGRFDVGNLPSYIECDKYFKDQLQNPSVYLM
;
A
#
# COMPACT_ATOMS: atom_id res chain seq x y z
N VAL A 1 17.99 62.86 -38.08
CA VAL A 1 17.02 62.80 -39.21
C VAL A 1 15.85 61.96 -38.72
N LEU A 2 14.90 62.54 -37.96
CA LEU A 2 13.55 62.99 -38.40
C LEU A 2 12.72 61.80 -38.96
N ARG A 3 11.53 61.40 -38.48
CA ARG A 3 10.37 62.02 -37.77
C ARG A 3 9.65 60.89 -36.98
N LYS A 4 9.07 61.00 -35.77
CA LYS A 4 8.01 61.85 -35.15
C LYS A 4 6.61 61.78 -35.78
N CYS A 5 5.66 61.22 -35.00
CA CYS A 5 4.23 61.56 -34.83
C CYS A 5 3.78 60.84 -33.52
N GLU A 6 3.73 61.47 -32.33
CA GLU A 6 2.66 62.34 -31.74
C GLU A 6 1.31 61.62 -31.63
N CYS A 7 0.97 61.04 -30.46
CA CYS A 7 0.36 61.61 -29.23
C CYS A 7 -1.14 61.91 -29.35
N PHE A 8 -1.96 61.31 -28.46
CA PHE A 8 -3.03 62.01 -27.73
C PHE A 8 -3.39 61.29 -26.40
N ASP A 9 -3.52 62.11 -25.37
CA ASP A 9 -3.72 61.87 -23.93
C ASP A 9 -5.10 61.32 -23.50
N GLN A 10 -5.14 60.70 -22.31
CA GLN A 10 -5.97 61.09 -21.12
C GLN A 10 -5.91 59.97 -20.03
N HIS A 11 -5.11 60.10 -18.96
CA HIS A 11 -5.37 60.72 -17.64
C HIS A 11 -6.45 60.07 -16.73
N CYS A 12 -5.99 59.37 -15.67
CA CYS A 12 -6.33 59.52 -14.22
C CYS A 12 -5.85 58.26 -13.45
N ALA A 13 -4.74 58.26 -12.70
CA ALA A 13 -4.39 58.92 -11.42
C ALA A 13 -4.49 58.00 -10.17
N CYS A 14 -3.30 57.60 -9.69
CA CYS A 14 -2.82 57.55 -8.28
C CYS A 14 -3.41 56.49 -7.31
N VAL A 15 -2.68 55.80 -6.43
CA VAL A 15 -1.51 56.07 -5.54
C VAL A 15 -0.86 54.69 -5.26
N GLY A 16 0.44 54.39 -5.42
CA GLY A 16 1.60 54.93 -4.72
C GLY A 16 1.81 54.22 -3.36
N LEU A 17 2.69 53.22 -3.26
CA LEU A 17 3.67 53.07 -2.17
C LEU A 17 4.59 51.85 -2.40
N THR A 18 5.83 52.10 -2.03
CA THR A 18 7.10 51.39 -2.20
C THR A 18 7.24 50.12 -1.35
N GLU A 19 7.96 49.10 -1.84
CA GLU A 19 9.25 48.68 -1.25
C GLU A 19 9.85 47.41 -1.90
N GLN A 20 11.07 47.62 -2.41
CA GLN A 20 12.27 46.78 -2.36
C GLN A 20 12.19 45.24 -2.50
N HIS A 21 12.89 44.81 -3.54
CA HIS A 21 13.45 43.48 -3.78
C HIS A 21 13.91 42.73 -2.53
N THR A 22 13.26 41.59 -2.28
CA THR A 22 13.94 40.35 -1.86
C THR A 22 13.44 39.24 -2.77
N ALA A 23 14.28 38.86 -3.72
CA ALA A 23 14.06 37.69 -4.56
C ALA A 23 14.35 36.44 -3.71
N THR A 24 13.30 35.80 -3.20
CA THR A 24 13.41 34.53 -2.50
C THR A 24 12.52 33.51 -3.23
N PHE A 25 13.18 32.68 -4.03
CA PHE A 25 12.76 31.33 -4.46
C PHE A 25 11.24 31.09 -4.63
N THR A 26 10.69 31.43 -5.80
CA THR A 26 9.55 30.68 -6.33
C THR A 26 10.07 29.47 -7.10
N GLN A 27 10.20 28.32 -6.43
CA GLN A 27 10.07 27.03 -7.11
C GLN A 27 8.61 26.91 -7.59
N LYS A 28 8.37 27.36 -8.82
CA LYS A 28 7.26 26.86 -9.63
C LYS A 28 7.73 25.57 -10.28
N THR A 29 7.39 24.44 -9.66
CA THR A 29 7.23 23.17 -10.38
C THR A 29 5.82 22.65 -10.13
N ILE A 30 5.27 22.11 -11.21
CA ILE A 30 3.86 22.03 -11.57
C ILE A 30 3.21 20.75 -11.05
N LEU A 31 2.01 20.90 -10.48
CA LEU A 31 0.84 20.02 -10.38
C LEU A 31 1.03 18.52 -10.67
N ALA A 32 0.75 17.68 -9.67
CA ALA A 32 0.22 16.33 -9.87
C ALA A 32 -1.18 16.27 -9.23
N LYS A 33 -2.16 15.80 -10.00
CA LYS A 33 -3.57 15.67 -9.58
C LYS A 33 -3.68 14.64 -8.44
N PRO A 34 -4.41 14.92 -7.34
CA PRO A 34 -4.72 13.89 -6.35
C PRO A 34 -5.82 13.01 -6.93
N PHE A 35 -5.55 11.75 -7.27
CA PHE A 35 -6.60 10.74 -7.49
C PHE A 35 -5.96 9.36 -7.45
N GLU A 36 -5.99 8.70 -6.30
CA GLU A 36 -5.73 7.25 -6.23
C GLU A 36 -6.69 6.66 -5.21
N ARG A 37 -7.30 5.50 -5.50
CA ARG A 37 -8.08 4.79 -4.47
C ARG A 37 -7.12 3.85 -3.76
N ALA A 38 -7.17 3.79 -2.43
CA ALA A 38 -6.41 2.81 -1.67
C ALA A 38 -7.30 1.61 -1.32
N LYS A 39 -6.67 0.45 -1.26
CA LYS A 39 -7.27 -0.78 -0.80
C LYS A 39 -6.38 -1.48 0.20
N LEU A 40 -6.96 -1.75 1.36
CA LEU A 40 -6.34 -2.49 2.44
C LEU A 40 -6.99 -3.87 2.54
N TYR A 41 -6.17 -4.92 2.51
CA TYR A 41 -6.64 -6.29 2.71
C TYR A 41 -6.68 -6.65 4.17
N ALA A 42 -7.89 -6.87 4.69
CA ALA A 42 -8.13 -7.25 6.07
C ALA A 42 -8.85 -8.61 6.24
N ALA A 43 -9.11 -9.34 5.16
CA ALA A 43 -9.91 -10.57 5.16
C ALA A 43 -9.19 -11.84 5.71
N GLY A 44 -7.96 -11.71 6.20
CA GLY A 44 -7.22 -12.83 6.76
C GLY A 44 -7.77 -13.30 8.11
N TYR A 45 -7.92 -14.63 8.28
CA TYR A 45 -8.44 -15.20 9.52
C TYR A 45 -7.43 -15.22 10.69
N GLY A 46 -6.14 -15.03 10.41
CA GLY A 46 -5.11 -14.88 11.46
C GLY A 46 -4.84 -16.14 12.29
N THR A 47 -5.18 -17.33 11.78
CA THR A 47 -5.20 -18.60 12.52
C THR A 47 -3.89 -18.93 13.27
N ARG A 48 -2.73 -18.60 12.71
CA ARG A 48 -1.43 -18.81 13.37
C ARG A 48 -1.26 -17.96 14.63
N LEU A 49 -1.56 -16.66 14.54
CA LEU A 49 -1.44 -15.77 15.69
C LEU A 49 -2.43 -16.16 16.80
N GLN A 50 -3.67 -16.50 16.43
CA GLN A 50 -4.68 -16.95 17.39
C GLN A 50 -4.20 -18.22 18.14
N ARG A 51 -3.64 -19.19 17.40
CA ARG A 51 -3.02 -20.38 18.01
C ARG A 51 -1.87 -20.04 18.96
N ASP A 52 -1.01 -19.10 18.59
CA ASP A 52 0.10 -18.70 19.46
C ASP A 52 -0.40 -18.03 20.75
N ILE A 53 -1.46 -17.21 20.66
CA ILE A 53 -2.11 -16.58 21.82
C ILE A 53 -2.73 -17.62 22.74
N GLU A 54 -3.43 -18.62 22.19
CA GLU A 54 -4.04 -19.71 22.97
C GLU A 54 -2.99 -20.55 23.69
N ASN A 55 -1.82 -20.75 23.08
CA ASN A 55 -0.72 -21.54 23.63
C ASN A 55 0.28 -20.74 24.46
N ASP A 56 0.10 -19.42 24.63
CA ASP A 56 0.97 -18.59 25.47
C ASP A 56 0.80 -19.01 26.95
N PRO A 57 1.84 -19.58 27.59
CA PRO A 57 1.73 -20.07 28.96
C PRO A 57 1.58 -18.94 29.98
N THR A 58 1.98 -17.71 29.63
CA THR A 58 1.88 -16.56 30.54
C THR A 58 0.46 -16.01 30.62
N GLY A 59 -0.35 -16.23 29.57
CA GLY A 59 -1.69 -15.67 29.43
C GLY A 59 -1.71 -14.15 29.23
N SER A 60 -0.54 -13.51 29.08
CA SER A 60 -0.41 -12.05 28.99
C SER A 60 -1.09 -11.50 27.74
N PHE A 61 -1.19 -12.31 26.69
CA PHE A 61 -1.73 -11.92 25.38
C PHE A 61 -3.16 -12.41 25.13
N LYS A 62 -3.83 -13.03 26.11
CA LYS A 62 -5.22 -13.54 25.95
C LYS A 62 -6.22 -12.48 25.49
N HIS A 63 -6.00 -11.23 25.90
CA HIS A 63 -6.84 -10.10 25.52
C HIS A 63 -6.80 -9.78 24.00
N LEU A 64 -5.84 -10.31 23.26
CA LEU A 64 -5.73 -10.19 21.80
C LEU A 64 -6.49 -11.29 21.04
N GLY A 65 -6.98 -12.31 21.76
CA GLY A 65 -7.73 -13.41 21.19
C GLY A 65 -9.02 -12.92 20.51
N GLY A 66 -9.30 -13.43 19.31
CA GLY A 66 -10.48 -13.06 18.51
C GLY A 66 -10.41 -11.70 17.83
N ILE A 67 -9.34 -10.92 18.01
CA ILE A 67 -9.13 -9.65 17.29
C ILE A 67 -8.56 -9.96 15.89
N ALA A 68 -9.17 -9.36 14.86
CA ALA A 68 -8.63 -9.41 13.50
C ALA A 68 -7.23 -8.78 13.45
N LYS A 69 -6.27 -9.40 12.77
CA LYS A 69 -4.87 -8.92 12.74
C LYS A 69 -4.72 -7.41 12.46
N PRO A 70 -5.41 -6.82 11.46
CA PRO A 70 -5.27 -5.39 11.19
C PRO A 70 -5.81 -4.49 12.31
N LEU A 71 -6.70 -5.00 13.16
CA LEU A 71 -7.29 -4.31 14.31
C LEU A 71 -6.50 -4.52 15.62
N LEU A 72 -5.41 -5.30 15.59
CA LEU A 72 -4.56 -5.46 16.77
C LEU A 72 -3.94 -4.12 17.17
N PRO A 73 -3.86 -3.80 18.47
CA PRO A 73 -3.19 -2.61 18.94
C PRO A 73 -1.68 -2.69 18.66
N VAL A 74 -1.14 -1.70 17.97
CA VAL A 74 0.31 -1.55 17.71
C VAL A 74 0.70 -0.13 18.12
N GLY A 75 1.38 -0.01 19.25
CA GLY A 75 1.63 1.28 19.88
C GLY A 75 0.33 1.95 20.33
N PRO A 76 0.02 3.19 19.87
CA PRO A 76 -1.12 3.95 20.38
C PRO A 76 -2.47 3.62 19.71
N CYS A 77 -2.50 2.83 18.63
CA CYS A 77 -3.72 2.58 17.86
C CYS A 77 -3.68 1.21 17.15
N ALA A 78 -4.77 0.84 16.46
CA ALA A 78 -4.79 -0.37 15.66
C ALA A 78 -3.73 -0.33 14.53
N LEU A 79 -3.18 -1.49 14.15
CA LEU A 79 -2.19 -1.62 13.08
C LEU A 79 -2.63 -0.88 11.80
N ILE A 80 -3.85 -1.14 11.35
CA ILE A 80 -4.42 -0.53 10.14
C ILE A 80 -4.62 1.00 10.26
N THR A 81 -4.79 1.53 11.47
CA THR A 81 -4.98 2.97 11.70
C THR A 81 -3.75 3.76 11.29
N HIS A 82 -2.53 3.22 11.44
CA HIS A 82 -1.30 3.88 10.97
C HIS A 82 -1.35 4.17 9.46
N TRP A 83 -1.85 3.22 8.67
CA TRP A 83 -2.04 3.40 7.23
C TRP A 83 -3.11 4.43 6.91
N VAL A 84 -4.30 4.30 7.50
CA VAL A 84 -5.42 5.22 7.20
C VAL A 84 -5.08 6.66 7.59
N GLN A 85 -4.41 6.87 8.73
CA GLN A 85 -3.96 8.19 9.13
C GLN A 85 -2.93 8.76 8.14
N ALA A 86 -1.94 7.97 7.71
CA ALA A 86 -0.94 8.42 6.75
C ALA A 86 -1.58 8.78 5.40
N LEU A 87 -2.40 7.87 4.84
CA LEU A 87 -3.13 8.06 3.58
C LEU A 87 -4.06 9.28 3.61
N THR A 88 -4.76 9.50 4.73
CA THR A 88 -5.65 10.65 4.90
C THR A 88 -4.87 11.97 5.01
N LYS A 89 -3.78 11.98 5.78
CA LYS A 89 -2.96 13.18 5.98
C LYS A 89 -2.18 13.59 4.74
N THR A 90 -1.67 12.63 3.96
CA THR A 90 -0.97 12.92 2.71
C THR A 90 -1.94 13.36 1.60
N GLY A 91 -3.22 12.99 1.71
CA GLY A 91 -4.21 13.26 0.67
C GLY A 91 -3.86 12.56 -0.66
N CYS A 92 -3.02 11.52 -0.62
CA CYS A 92 -2.66 10.80 -1.84
C CYS A 92 -3.80 9.89 -2.33
N VAL A 93 -4.81 9.64 -1.50
CA VAL A 93 -5.98 8.86 -1.85
C VAL A 93 -7.30 9.49 -1.38
N ASP A 94 -8.34 9.33 -2.19
CA ASP A 94 -9.68 9.90 -1.89
C ASP A 94 -10.54 8.94 -1.06
N THR A 95 -10.35 7.64 -1.24
CA THR A 95 -11.14 6.59 -0.58
C THR A 95 -10.28 5.39 -0.26
N VAL A 96 -10.46 4.85 0.94
CA VAL A 96 -9.81 3.64 1.42
C VAL A 96 -10.85 2.52 1.51
N TYR A 97 -10.69 1.47 0.72
CA TYR A 97 -11.52 0.27 0.83
C TYR A 97 -10.85 -0.75 1.73
N VAL A 98 -11.52 -1.17 2.80
CA VAL A 98 -11.05 -2.23 3.68
C VAL A 98 -11.89 -3.47 3.43
N VAL A 99 -11.29 -4.52 2.88
CA VAL A 99 -12.01 -5.78 2.62
C VAL A 99 -11.81 -6.72 3.78
N THR A 100 -12.92 -7.18 4.37
CA THR A 100 -12.93 -8.10 5.50
C THR A 100 -13.92 -9.25 5.24
N ASN A 101 -13.77 -10.31 6.03
CA ASN A 101 -14.74 -11.40 6.07
C ASN A 101 -15.91 -11.05 7.00
N ASP A 102 -16.97 -11.82 6.91
CA ASP A 102 -18.22 -11.59 7.66
C ASP A 102 -18.04 -11.81 9.17
N LEU A 103 -17.07 -12.63 9.58
CA LEU A 103 -16.71 -12.85 10.98
C LEU A 103 -16.21 -11.55 11.65
N TYR A 104 -15.38 -10.76 10.97
CA TYR A 104 -14.81 -9.53 11.52
C TYR A 104 -15.51 -8.26 11.04
N HIS A 105 -16.55 -8.37 10.21
CA HIS A 105 -17.20 -7.24 9.56
C HIS A 105 -17.69 -6.17 10.54
N GLU A 106 -18.37 -6.56 11.62
CA GLU A 106 -18.89 -5.63 12.62
C GLU A 106 -17.76 -4.85 13.33
N ALA A 107 -16.67 -5.53 13.69
CA ALA A 107 -15.51 -4.89 14.32
C ALA A 107 -14.87 -3.84 13.41
N PHE A 108 -14.76 -4.12 12.11
CA PHE A 108 -14.27 -3.14 11.14
C PHE A 108 -15.25 -1.99 10.91
N GLN A 109 -16.57 -2.24 10.92
CA GLN A 109 -17.56 -1.17 10.82
C GLN A 109 -17.47 -0.22 12.02
N GLN A 110 -17.31 -0.75 13.23
CA GLN A 110 -17.13 0.05 14.43
C GLN A 110 -15.85 0.89 14.36
N TRP A 111 -14.72 0.28 14.00
CA TRP A 111 -13.46 0.98 13.83
C TRP A 111 -13.52 2.07 12.74
N ALA A 112 -14.23 1.82 11.63
CA ALA A 112 -14.34 2.77 10.52
C ALA A 112 -15.16 4.02 10.85
N GLN A 113 -15.92 4.05 11.95
CA GLN A 113 -16.69 5.25 12.35
C GLN A 113 -15.81 6.48 12.57
N GLU A 114 -14.54 6.28 12.90
CA GLU A 114 -13.55 7.35 13.09
C GLU A 114 -12.97 7.87 11.76
N PHE A 115 -13.23 7.21 10.63
CA PHE A 115 -12.57 7.46 9.35
C PHE A 115 -13.58 7.66 8.21
N PRO A 116 -13.96 8.90 7.88
CA PRO A 116 -15.04 9.18 6.92
C PRO A 116 -14.73 8.76 5.47
N ASN A 117 -13.45 8.61 5.12
CA ASN A 117 -13.00 8.15 3.80
C ASN A 117 -12.81 6.63 3.71
N VAL A 118 -13.15 5.88 4.76
CA VAL A 118 -13.03 4.42 4.79
C VAL A 118 -14.37 3.77 4.46
N GLN A 119 -14.34 2.81 3.52
CA GLN A 119 -15.48 1.96 3.19
C GLN A 119 -15.15 0.50 3.49
N ILE A 120 -15.97 -0.14 4.31
CA ILE A 120 -15.83 -1.56 4.64
C ILE A 120 -16.55 -2.40 3.59
N ILE A 121 -15.84 -3.37 3.01
CA ILE A 121 -16.37 -4.33 2.05
C ILE A 121 -16.35 -5.71 2.68
N ASN A 122 -17.53 -6.33 2.80
CA ASN A 122 -17.67 -7.70 3.27
C ASN A 122 -17.55 -8.68 2.11
N ASP A 123 -16.65 -9.66 2.20
CA ASP A 123 -16.50 -10.71 1.18
C ASP A 123 -17.53 -11.84 1.28
N GLY A 124 -18.35 -11.83 2.33
CA GLY A 124 -19.44 -12.78 2.60
C GLY A 124 -19.00 -14.11 3.22
N THR A 125 -17.69 -14.31 3.42
CA THR A 125 -17.17 -15.57 3.96
C THR A 125 -17.15 -15.55 5.49
N ARG A 126 -17.46 -16.69 6.13
CA ARG A 126 -17.47 -16.82 7.60
C ARG A 126 -16.37 -17.75 8.13
N ARG A 127 -15.75 -18.55 7.27
CA ARG A 127 -14.74 -19.55 7.61
C ARG A 127 -13.57 -19.49 6.64
N ASN A 128 -12.39 -19.83 7.14
CA ASN A 128 -11.16 -19.78 6.36
C ASN A 128 -11.14 -20.78 5.20
N GLU A 129 -11.88 -21.89 5.32
CA GLU A 129 -12.01 -22.93 4.31
C GLU A 129 -12.86 -22.48 3.12
N ASP A 130 -13.79 -21.55 3.36
CA ASP A 130 -14.69 -21.01 2.33
C ASP A 130 -14.14 -19.72 1.70
N ARG A 131 -12.89 -19.35 2.00
CA ARG A 131 -12.32 -18.07 1.57
C ARG A 131 -12.24 -17.99 0.04
N HIS A 132 -12.66 -16.85 -0.52
CA HIS A 132 -12.50 -16.55 -1.95
C HIS A 132 -11.03 -16.30 -2.32
N GLY A 133 -10.25 -15.85 -1.34
CA GLY A 133 -8.85 -15.49 -1.48
C GLY A 133 -8.65 -14.01 -1.83
N ALA A 134 -7.46 -13.48 -1.54
CA ALA A 134 -7.19 -12.05 -1.61
C ALA A 134 -7.30 -11.47 -3.03
N VAL A 135 -6.92 -12.20 -4.09
CA VAL A 135 -7.08 -11.72 -5.47
C VAL A 135 -8.56 -11.64 -5.87
N ALA A 136 -9.37 -12.63 -5.48
CA ALA A 136 -10.82 -12.57 -5.69
C ALA A 136 -11.45 -11.41 -4.91
N CYS A 137 -11.01 -11.19 -3.67
CA CYS A 137 -11.35 -10.00 -2.92
C CYS A 137 -10.89 -8.73 -3.63
N LEU A 138 -9.75 -8.71 -4.35
CA LEU A 138 -9.28 -7.58 -5.19
C LEU A 138 -10.37 -7.18 -6.17
N GLN A 139 -10.74 -8.16 -6.99
CA GLN A 139 -11.69 -8.07 -8.07
C GLN A 139 -13.06 -7.64 -7.55
N LEU A 140 -13.51 -8.22 -6.44
CA LEU A 140 -14.79 -7.88 -5.81
C LEU A 140 -14.90 -6.37 -5.58
N THR A 141 -13.91 -5.74 -4.94
CA THR A 141 -13.93 -4.29 -4.70
C THR A 141 -13.81 -3.48 -5.98
N VAL A 142 -12.92 -3.88 -6.90
CA VAL A 142 -12.77 -3.16 -8.18
C VAL A 142 -14.12 -3.10 -8.90
N LYS A 143 -14.87 -4.21 -8.91
CA LYS A 143 -16.20 -4.30 -9.53
C LYS A 143 -17.28 -3.60 -8.73
N SER A 144 -17.41 -3.89 -7.43
CA SER A 144 -18.51 -3.37 -6.60
C SER A 144 -18.41 -1.86 -6.37
N CYS A 145 -17.19 -1.32 -6.36
CA CYS A 145 -16.94 0.10 -6.13
C CYS A 145 -16.64 0.87 -7.43
N ALA A 146 -16.76 0.21 -8.59
CA ALA A 146 -16.46 0.78 -9.91
C ALA A 146 -15.11 1.55 -9.91
N VAL A 147 -14.04 0.87 -9.52
CA VAL A 147 -12.70 1.46 -9.49
C VAL A 147 -12.15 1.53 -10.91
N ASP A 148 -11.89 2.74 -11.39
CA ASP A 148 -11.45 3.08 -12.75
C ASP A 148 -10.13 3.90 -12.77
N ASP A 149 -9.44 3.99 -11.63
CA ASP A 149 -8.15 4.65 -11.47
C ASP A 149 -7.04 3.68 -11.00
N HIS A 150 -5.84 4.20 -10.78
CA HIS A 150 -4.74 3.54 -10.11
C HIS A 150 -5.14 3.08 -8.72
N LEU A 151 -4.61 1.93 -8.31
CA LEU A 151 -5.02 1.27 -7.07
C LEU A 151 -3.80 0.92 -6.24
N LEU A 152 -3.68 1.55 -5.08
CA LEU A 152 -2.73 1.16 -4.05
C LEU A 152 -3.29 -0.01 -3.25
N VAL A 153 -2.56 -1.11 -3.19
CA VAL A 153 -2.92 -2.35 -2.52
C VAL A 153 -1.96 -2.60 -1.37
N ILE A 154 -2.47 -2.77 -0.15
CA ILE A 154 -1.67 -2.97 1.05
C ILE A 154 -2.18 -4.19 1.83
N GLY A 155 -1.25 -5.06 2.25
CA GLY A 155 -1.55 -6.12 3.22
C GLY A 155 -1.81 -5.55 4.61
N GLY A 156 -2.98 -5.83 5.18
CA GLY A 156 -3.43 -5.22 6.43
C GLY A 156 -2.69 -5.68 7.70
N ASP A 157 -1.73 -6.59 7.59
CA ASP A 157 -0.86 -7.03 8.69
C ASP A 157 0.60 -6.57 8.54
N THR A 158 0.88 -5.65 7.60
CA THR A 158 2.24 -5.15 7.34
C THR A 158 2.38 -3.67 7.67
N LEU A 159 3.50 -3.29 8.31
CA LEU A 159 3.96 -1.91 8.50
C LEU A 159 5.43 -1.77 8.05
N PHE A 160 5.95 -0.56 7.83
CA PHE A 160 7.33 -0.34 7.36
C PHE A 160 8.22 0.38 8.36
N LYS A 161 9.53 0.27 8.18
CA LYS A 161 10.49 1.08 8.94
C LYS A 161 10.41 2.56 8.50
N GLU A 162 10.96 3.45 9.32
CA GLU A 162 10.81 4.91 9.19
C GLU A 162 11.42 5.53 7.92
N ASP A 163 12.20 4.78 7.14
CA ASP A 163 12.74 5.26 5.86
C ASP A 163 11.70 5.28 4.72
N PHE A 164 10.61 4.53 4.88
CA PHE A 164 9.53 4.54 3.89
C PHE A 164 8.73 5.85 3.91
N SER A 165 8.39 6.34 2.71
CA SER A 165 7.59 7.54 2.51
C SER A 165 6.57 7.32 1.38
N LEU A 166 5.28 7.50 1.69
CA LEU A 166 4.20 7.45 0.70
C LEU A 166 4.43 8.45 -0.43
N ARG A 167 4.90 9.67 -0.10
CA ARG A 167 5.23 10.68 -1.10
C ARG A 167 6.29 10.18 -2.09
N LYS A 168 7.44 9.71 -1.59
CA LYS A 168 8.53 9.24 -2.48
C LYS A 168 8.11 8.04 -3.32
N PHE A 169 7.29 7.16 -2.75
CA PHE A 169 6.77 6.00 -3.45
C PHE A 169 5.82 6.39 -4.59
N THR A 170 4.88 7.31 -4.34
CA THR A 170 3.92 7.80 -5.36
C THR A 170 4.61 8.63 -6.43
N GLU A 171 5.56 9.50 -6.07
CA GLU A 171 6.42 10.21 -7.03
C GLU A 171 7.13 9.23 -7.98
N ARG A 172 7.72 8.16 -7.42
CA ARG A 172 8.37 7.11 -8.20
C ARG A 172 7.40 6.38 -9.14
N PHE A 173 6.16 6.18 -8.73
CA PHE A 173 5.14 5.57 -9.58
C PHE A 173 4.83 6.44 -10.79
N PHE A 174 4.65 7.74 -10.59
CA PHE A 174 4.41 8.67 -11.70
C PHE A 174 5.62 8.80 -12.64
N GLU A 175 6.84 8.69 -12.13
CA GLU A 175 8.03 8.62 -12.98
C GLU A 175 8.02 7.42 -13.94
N VAL A 176 7.66 6.23 -13.46
CA VAL A 176 7.59 5.03 -14.33
C VAL A 176 6.38 5.09 -15.26
N GLN A 177 5.24 5.61 -14.79
CA GLN A 177 4.03 5.86 -15.59
C GLN A 177 4.25 6.89 -16.71
N ASN A 178 5.21 7.80 -16.55
CA ASN A 178 5.55 8.76 -17.62
C ASN A 178 6.33 8.10 -18.76
N LYS A 179 6.99 6.97 -18.50
CA LYS A 179 7.71 6.18 -19.52
C LYS A 179 6.80 5.16 -20.18
N ASP A 180 5.97 4.49 -19.39
CA ASP A 180 5.04 3.45 -19.84
C ASP A 180 3.79 3.51 -18.96
N LYS A 181 2.64 3.88 -19.56
CA LYS A 181 1.36 4.09 -18.87
C LYS A 181 0.75 2.81 -18.29
N GLU A 182 1.28 1.65 -18.66
CA GLU A 182 0.86 0.36 -18.10
C GLU A 182 1.72 -0.09 -16.91
N SER A 183 2.76 0.68 -16.54
CA SER A 183 3.71 0.35 -15.48
C SER A 183 3.05 0.24 -14.11
N ASN A 184 3.57 -0.69 -13.31
CA ASN A 184 3.17 -0.90 -11.92
C ASN A 184 4.40 -0.70 -11.03
N LEU A 185 4.18 -0.40 -9.75
CA LEU A 185 5.25 -0.22 -8.78
C LEU A 185 5.00 -1.08 -7.54
N VAL A 186 6.05 -1.76 -7.06
CA VAL A 186 6.01 -2.53 -5.83
C VAL A 186 7.17 -2.15 -4.91
N LEU A 187 7.08 -2.51 -3.64
CA LEU A 187 8.19 -2.35 -2.70
C LEU A 187 9.13 -3.55 -2.72
N SER A 188 10.39 -3.29 -2.37
CA SER A 188 11.33 -4.36 -2.05
C SER A 188 12.34 -3.98 -0.98
N TYR A 189 12.79 -4.96 -0.19
CA TYR A 189 13.88 -4.84 0.76
C TYR A 189 14.78 -6.08 0.72
N GLN A 190 15.99 -5.97 1.28
CA GLN A 190 16.89 -7.11 1.40
C GLN A 190 16.49 -7.95 2.62
N CYS A 191 16.06 -9.19 2.40
CA CYS A 191 15.80 -10.15 3.49
C CYS A 191 17.04 -11.01 3.79
N LYS A 192 17.04 -11.68 4.94
CA LYS A 192 18.05 -12.69 5.26
C LYS A 192 17.76 -14.00 4.54
N ASP A 193 18.78 -14.85 4.42
CA ASP A 193 18.67 -16.16 3.78
C ASP A 193 17.57 -17.03 4.41
N GLU A 194 17.46 -17.03 5.75
CA GLU A 194 16.48 -17.84 6.50
C GLU A 194 15.03 -17.33 6.35
N GLU A 195 14.86 -16.14 5.77
CA GLU A 195 13.55 -15.53 5.53
C GLU A 195 13.04 -15.75 4.10
N THR A 196 13.91 -16.19 3.19
CA THR A 196 13.61 -16.38 1.76
C THR A 196 12.35 -17.24 1.55
N SER A 197 12.21 -18.33 2.31
CA SER A 197 11.08 -19.26 2.23
C SER A 197 9.77 -18.73 2.84
N LYS A 198 9.78 -17.51 3.40
CA LYS A 198 8.60 -16.87 3.99
C LYS A 198 7.97 -15.85 3.05
N TYR A 199 8.71 -15.34 2.07
CA TYR A 199 8.32 -14.16 1.29
C TYR A 199 8.32 -14.43 -0.22
N GLY A 200 7.65 -13.55 -0.95
CA GLY A 200 7.83 -13.41 -2.39
C GLY A 200 9.19 -12.78 -2.69
N ILE A 201 10.01 -13.43 -3.51
CA ILE A 201 11.37 -12.98 -3.85
C ILE A 201 11.39 -12.54 -5.32
N LEU A 202 11.75 -11.28 -5.54
CA LEU A 202 11.85 -10.67 -6.86
C LEU A 202 13.25 -10.90 -7.44
N GLU A 203 13.32 -11.08 -8.75
CA GLU A 203 14.56 -10.98 -9.50
C GLU A 203 14.46 -9.75 -10.40
N LEU A 204 15.48 -8.90 -10.31
CA LEU A 204 15.47 -7.54 -10.87
C LEU A 204 16.57 -7.39 -11.91
N ASP A 205 16.32 -6.54 -12.91
CA ASP A 205 17.35 -6.03 -13.81
C ASP A 205 18.06 -4.78 -13.22
N GLU A 206 19.02 -4.25 -13.98
CA GLU A 206 19.78 -3.03 -13.65
C GLU A 206 18.92 -1.77 -13.50
N ASN A 207 17.72 -1.76 -14.10
CA ASN A 207 16.77 -0.64 -14.06
C ASN A 207 15.71 -0.79 -12.96
N LEU A 208 15.88 -1.76 -12.06
CA LEU A 208 14.90 -2.11 -11.03
C LEU A 208 13.56 -2.56 -11.62
N LYS A 209 13.55 -3.08 -12.84
CA LYS A 209 12.40 -3.77 -13.42
C LYS A 209 12.42 -5.21 -12.96
N VAL A 210 11.27 -5.72 -12.57
CA VAL A 210 11.10 -7.12 -12.18
C VAL A 210 10.96 -7.96 -13.44
N HIS A 211 11.74 -9.03 -13.56
CA HIS A 211 11.57 -10.02 -14.63
C HIS A 211 11.01 -11.35 -14.12
N CYS A 212 11.13 -11.63 -12.82
CA CYS A 212 10.61 -12.84 -12.20
C CYS A 212 10.25 -12.60 -10.73
N MET A 213 9.23 -13.31 -10.24
CA MET A 213 8.92 -13.40 -8.81
C MET A 213 8.67 -14.86 -8.46
N LYS A 214 9.38 -15.33 -7.44
CA LYS A 214 9.18 -16.66 -6.85
C LYS A 214 8.50 -16.53 -5.50
N GLU A 215 7.39 -17.21 -5.30
CA GLU A 215 6.65 -17.19 -4.03
C GLU A 215 7.25 -18.22 -3.08
N LYS A 216 7.82 -17.76 -1.96
CA LYS A 216 8.38 -18.61 -0.89
C LYS A 216 9.38 -19.67 -1.39
N PRO A 217 10.38 -19.30 -2.20
CA PRO A 217 11.33 -20.26 -2.73
C PRO A 217 12.23 -20.81 -1.62
N LEU A 218 12.71 -22.04 -1.82
CA LEU A 218 13.85 -22.60 -1.13
C LEU A 218 15.10 -21.77 -1.45
N LEU A 219 16.07 -21.78 -0.52
CA LEU A 219 17.32 -21.04 -0.66
C LEU A 219 18.08 -21.37 -1.95
N SER A 220 18.00 -22.62 -2.40
CA SER A 220 18.66 -23.11 -3.62
C SER A 220 17.97 -22.66 -4.92
N GLU A 221 16.73 -22.18 -4.86
CA GLU A 221 15.96 -21.85 -6.06
C GLU A 221 16.26 -20.44 -6.57
N THR A 222 16.84 -19.55 -5.77
CA THR A 222 17.23 -18.21 -6.22
C THR A 222 18.39 -17.62 -5.41
N SER A 223 19.28 -16.90 -6.08
CA SER A 223 20.32 -16.10 -5.44
C SER A 223 19.83 -14.73 -4.97
N SER A 224 18.61 -14.33 -5.34
CA SER A 224 18.05 -13.04 -4.96
C SER A 224 17.60 -13.02 -3.50
N ARG A 225 17.67 -11.83 -2.89
CA ARG A 225 17.14 -11.51 -1.55
C ARG A 225 16.21 -10.31 -1.54
N ASN A 226 15.70 -9.94 -2.72
CA ASN A 226 14.75 -8.84 -2.88
C ASN A 226 13.34 -9.31 -2.45
N ALA A 227 13.05 -9.27 -1.16
CA ALA A 227 11.73 -9.61 -0.64
C ALA A 227 10.69 -8.56 -1.04
N CYS A 228 9.47 -9.01 -1.34
CA CYS A 228 8.36 -8.18 -1.80
C CYS A 228 7.20 -8.23 -0.78
N PRO A 229 6.99 -7.18 0.04
CA PRO A 229 5.78 -7.09 0.85
C PRO A 229 4.54 -6.92 -0.04
N CYS A 230 3.35 -7.23 0.51
CA CYS A 230 2.08 -6.88 -0.12
C CYS A 230 1.86 -5.36 -0.04
N PHE A 231 2.51 -4.61 -0.92
CA PHE A 231 2.37 -3.17 -1.10
C PHE A 231 2.61 -2.84 -2.57
N TYR A 232 1.53 -2.76 -3.33
CA TYR A 232 1.55 -2.69 -4.79
C TYR A 232 0.73 -1.49 -5.27
N LEU A 233 1.26 -0.73 -6.22
CA LEU A 233 0.52 0.30 -6.91
C LEU A 233 0.32 -0.13 -8.35
N PHE A 234 -0.90 -0.57 -8.62
CA PHE A 234 -1.30 -1.08 -9.92
C PHE A 234 -1.79 0.04 -10.82
N SER A 235 -1.36 0.01 -12.09
CA SER A 235 -1.93 0.90 -13.10
C SER A 235 -3.41 0.59 -13.29
N ARG A 236 -4.22 1.62 -13.61
CA ARG A 236 -5.63 1.45 -13.96
C ARG A 236 -5.84 0.43 -15.08
N THR A 237 -4.87 0.35 -16.00
CA THR A 237 -4.84 -0.60 -17.12
C THR A 237 -4.53 -2.03 -16.71
N SER A 238 -3.94 -2.25 -15.54
CA SER A 238 -3.69 -3.60 -14.99
C SER A 238 -4.91 -4.19 -14.29
N LEU A 239 -5.85 -3.36 -13.81
CA LEU A 239 -7.02 -3.86 -13.06
C LEU A 239 -7.92 -4.81 -13.84
N PRO A 240 -8.22 -4.60 -15.15
CA PRO A 240 -8.98 -5.57 -15.94
C PRO A 240 -8.33 -6.95 -16.02
N LEU A 241 -7.00 -7.05 -15.81
CA LEU A 241 -6.29 -8.33 -15.86
C LEU A 241 -6.62 -9.25 -14.66
N LEU A 242 -7.23 -8.73 -13.60
CA LEU A 242 -7.76 -9.54 -12.50
C LEU A 242 -8.79 -10.56 -13.00
N ASP A 243 -9.67 -10.14 -13.91
CA ASP A 243 -10.70 -10.99 -14.50
C ASP A 243 -10.07 -12.12 -15.32
N ILE A 244 -9.04 -11.78 -16.09
CA ILE A 244 -8.30 -12.73 -16.92
C ILE A 244 -7.58 -13.74 -16.02
N PHE A 245 -6.84 -13.27 -15.02
CA PHE A 245 -6.12 -14.13 -14.08
C PHE A 245 -7.07 -15.11 -13.37
N LEU A 246 -8.17 -14.61 -12.79
CA LEU A 246 -9.11 -15.45 -12.06
C LEU A 246 -9.84 -16.44 -12.96
N ASN A 247 -10.11 -16.07 -14.22
CA ASN A 247 -10.69 -16.99 -15.20
C ASN A 247 -9.69 -18.07 -15.66
N GLU A 248 -8.42 -17.70 -15.91
CA GLU A 248 -7.35 -18.66 -16.22
C GLU A 248 -7.15 -19.65 -15.06
N LYS A 249 -7.20 -19.16 -13.82
CA LYS A 249 -7.00 -19.96 -12.60
C LYS A 249 -8.30 -20.49 -11.98
N LYS A 250 -9.43 -20.46 -12.69
CA LYS A 250 -10.75 -20.81 -12.12
C LYS A 250 -10.81 -22.24 -11.55
N ASN A 251 -10.09 -23.16 -12.18
CA ASN A 251 -10.01 -24.58 -11.83
C ASN A 251 -8.73 -24.93 -11.04
N ALA A 252 -7.87 -23.96 -10.77
CA ALA A 252 -6.65 -24.18 -10.00
C ALA A 252 -6.98 -24.26 -8.49
N PRO A 253 -6.13 -24.91 -7.68
CA PRO A 253 -6.22 -24.86 -6.22
C PRO A 253 -6.27 -23.41 -5.70
N ILE A 254 -6.90 -23.21 -4.53
CA ILE A 254 -7.07 -21.87 -3.95
C ILE A 254 -5.73 -21.18 -3.74
N GLU A 255 -4.68 -21.92 -3.37
CA GLU A 255 -3.32 -21.43 -3.13
C GLU A 255 -2.71 -20.74 -4.35
N GLU A 256 -3.07 -21.16 -5.56
CA GLU A 256 -2.55 -20.57 -6.81
C GLU A 256 -3.26 -19.28 -7.21
N ARG A 257 -4.38 -18.94 -6.58
CA ARG A 257 -5.22 -17.77 -6.92
C ARG A 257 -5.58 -16.88 -5.74
N ASP A 258 -5.22 -17.28 -4.52
CA ASP A 258 -5.55 -16.57 -3.29
C ASP A 258 -4.62 -15.36 -3.07
N ALA A 259 -3.31 -15.59 -2.99
CA ALA A 259 -2.38 -14.57 -2.51
C ALA A 259 -2.14 -13.46 -3.55
N PRO A 260 -2.02 -12.18 -3.13
CA PRO A 260 -1.72 -11.08 -4.06
C PRO A 260 -0.40 -11.28 -4.83
N GLY A 261 0.58 -11.97 -4.21
CA GLY A 261 1.84 -12.34 -4.84
C GLY A 261 1.70 -13.28 -6.04
N THR A 262 0.68 -14.15 -6.08
CA THR A 262 0.47 -15.04 -7.24
C THR A 262 -0.04 -14.27 -8.45
N PHE A 263 -0.94 -13.30 -8.23
CA PHE A 263 -1.34 -12.36 -9.28
C PHE A 263 -0.16 -11.52 -9.76
N LEU A 264 0.66 -10.99 -8.84
CA LEU A 264 1.85 -10.20 -9.20
C LEU A 264 2.83 -11.02 -10.05
N SER A 265 3.14 -12.26 -9.66
CA SER A 265 4.00 -13.17 -10.43
C SER A 265 3.46 -13.40 -11.86
N TRP A 266 2.15 -13.59 -12.01
CA TRP A 266 1.49 -13.72 -13.31
C TRP A 266 1.48 -12.42 -14.13
N LEU A 267 1.37 -11.27 -13.45
CA LEU A 267 1.32 -9.93 -14.05
C LEU A 267 2.67 -9.49 -14.61
N ILE A 268 3.78 -9.82 -13.94
CA ILE A 268 5.15 -9.45 -14.34
C ILE A 268 5.47 -9.88 -15.79
N LEU A 269 4.89 -10.98 -16.26
CA LEU A 269 5.07 -11.47 -17.64
C LEU A 269 4.26 -10.70 -18.69
N ARG A 270 3.35 -9.82 -18.26
CA ARG A 270 2.35 -9.15 -19.11
C ARG A 270 2.42 -7.63 -19.03
N ARG A 271 2.92 -7.08 -17.92
CA ARG A 271 2.99 -5.65 -17.65
C ARG A 271 4.32 -5.32 -16.97
N SER A 272 4.85 -4.14 -17.28
CA SER A 272 6.04 -3.64 -16.61
C SER A 272 5.77 -3.49 -15.10
N VAL A 273 6.63 -4.06 -14.28
CA VAL A 273 6.62 -3.89 -12.82
C VAL A 273 7.99 -3.40 -12.39
N TYR A 274 8.02 -2.29 -11.67
CA TYR A 274 9.25 -1.69 -11.14
C TYR A 274 9.27 -1.76 -9.61
N VAL A 275 10.46 -1.54 -9.04
CA VAL A 275 10.68 -1.57 -7.59
C VAL A 275 11.01 -0.18 -7.03
N HIS A 276 10.45 0.12 -5.87
CA HIS A 276 10.94 1.13 -4.94
C HIS A 276 11.53 0.44 -3.69
N ARG A 277 12.76 0.78 -3.32
CA ARG A 277 13.47 0.10 -2.22
C ARG A 277 13.17 0.73 -0.86
N ILE A 278 13.04 -0.11 0.15
CA ILE A 278 12.90 0.25 1.57
C ILE A 278 13.87 -0.56 2.42
N SER A 279 14.08 -0.16 3.67
CA SER A 279 14.97 -0.86 4.60
C SER A 279 14.37 -2.15 5.16
N GLY A 280 13.05 -2.22 5.29
CA GLY A 280 12.38 -3.42 5.79
C GLY A 280 10.94 -3.18 6.22
N ARG A 281 10.34 -4.20 6.83
CA ARG A 281 8.94 -4.24 7.26
C ARG A 281 8.77 -4.93 8.61
N PHE A 282 7.63 -4.68 9.23
CA PHE A 282 7.02 -5.55 10.23
C PHE A 282 5.91 -6.34 9.56
N ASP A 283 5.92 -7.66 9.72
CA ASP A 283 4.90 -8.59 9.20
C ASP A 283 4.26 -9.29 10.41
N VAL A 284 3.06 -8.84 10.81
CA VAL A 284 2.36 -9.30 12.01
C VAL A 284 1.67 -10.63 11.73
N GLY A 285 2.51 -11.66 11.63
CA GLY A 285 2.13 -12.99 11.22
C GLY A 285 1.90 -13.98 12.36
N ASN A 286 2.53 -13.77 13.51
CA ASN A 286 2.57 -14.64 14.69
C ASN A 286 2.82 -13.82 15.96
N LEU A 287 2.69 -14.41 17.14
CA LEU A 287 2.80 -13.66 18.40
C LEU A 287 4.17 -13.01 18.60
N PRO A 288 5.32 -13.67 18.33
CA PRO A 288 6.63 -13.02 18.39
C PRO A 288 6.75 -11.78 17.49
N SER A 289 6.28 -11.86 16.24
CA SER A 289 6.32 -10.72 15.31
C SER A 289 5.41 -9.57 15.73
N TYR A 290 4.27 -9.88 16.36
CA TYR A 290 3.40 -8.87 16.97
C TYR A 290 4.13 -8.13 18.11
N ILE A 291 4.76 -8.88 19.03
CA ILE A 291 5.49 -8.30 20.18
C ILE A 291 6.63 -7.40 19.70
N GLU A 292 7.40 -7.85 18.70
CA GLU A 292 8.47 -7.04 18.11
C GLU A 292 7.93 -5.74 17.48
N CYS A 293 6.85 -5.84 16.71
CA CYS A 293 6.20 -4.71 16.09
C CYS A 293 5.69 -3.72 17.14
N ASP A 294 4.85 -4.18 18.08
CA ASP A 294 4.27 -3.34 19.12
C ASP A 294 5.35 -2.66 19.98
N LYS A 295 6.41 -3.37 20.34
CA LYS A 295 7.56 -2.79 21.06
C LYS A 295 8.23 -1.67 20.26
N TYR A 296 8.44 -1.85 18.96
CA TYR A 296 9.03 -0.79 18.13
C TYR A 296 8.17 0.48 18.16
N PHE A 297 6.86 0.33 18.01
CA PHE A 297 5.93 1.47 17.98
C PHE A 297 5.74 2.15 19.32
N LYS A 298 5.94 1.43 20.43
CA LYS A 298 5.92 2.00 21.79
C LYS A 298 7.21 2.72 22.16
N ASP A 299 8.35 2.11 21.85
CA ASP A 299 9.62 2.47 22.48
C ASP A 299 10.64 3.08 21.50
N GLN A 300 10.51 2.85 20.20
CA GLN A 300 11.58 3.11 19.22
C GLN A 300 11.20 4.06 18.10
N LEU A 301 9.90 4.21 17.80
CA LEU A 301 9.42 5.12 16.76
C LEU A 301 9.78 6.58 17.11
N GLN A 302 10.64 7.21 16.31
CA GLN A 302 11.19 8.52 16.64
C GLN A 302 10.24 9.66 16.27
N ASN A 303 9.53 9.55 15.14
CA ASN A 303 8.67 10.63 14.64
C ASN A 303 7.24 10.15 14.28
N PRO A 304 6.41 9.83 15.30
CA PRO A 304 5.05 9.30 15.06
C PRO A 304 4.15 10.22 14.23
N SER A 305 4.37 11.54 14.30
CA SER A 305 3.54 12.54 13.62
C SER A 305 3.67 12.52 12.09
N VAL A 306 4.80 12.04 11.56
CA VAL A 306 5.14 11.99 10.13
C VAL A 306 5.40 10.57 9.62
N TYR A 307 5.14 9.55 10.44
CA TYR A 307 5.34 8.16 10.08
C TYR A 307 4.57 7.80 8.80
N LEU A 308 5.25 7.14 7.84
CA LEU A 308 4.79 6.75 6.49
C LEU A 308 4.52 7.89 5.49
N MET A 309 4.71 9.17 5.83
CA MET A 309 4.33 10.30 4.97
C MET A 309 5.30 10.56 3.81
#